data_AF-A0A9D5P1Z8-F1
#
_entry.id   AF-A0A9D5P1Z8-F1
#
_cell.length_a   1.000
_cell.length_b   1.000
_cell.length_c   1.000
_cell.angle_alpha   90.00
_cell.angle_beta   90.00
_cell.angle_gamma   90.00
#
_symmetry.space_group_name_H-M   'P 1'
#
loop_
_entity.id
_entity.type
_entity.pdbx_description
1 polymer ?
#
loop_
_entity_poly.entity_id
_entity_poly.type
_entity_poly.pdbx_seq_one_letter_code
_entity_poly.pdbx_strand_id
1 'polypeptide(L)'
;MRSRTAMWFECKIRYEKVTEDGLQKKVNENYVVDALSFSEAETRITEEMSSYISGEFEVADIKKAAYKEVFFTDDNIADKWYKAKLQFITIDEKTEKEKRSSVNYLVQAGSMNGAMKNIDEVMGGTMIDYVVASVAETTLMDVYEYGKKNDKPEYEQQ
;
A
#
# COMPACT_ATOMS: atom_id res chain seq x y z
N MET A 1 -13.05 -5.11 -9.01
CA MET A 1 -11.86 -4.87 -8.15
C MET A 1 -11.41 -6.14 -7.43
N ARG A 2 -10.15 -6.25 -7.01
CA ARG A 2 -9.67 -7.35 -6.13
C ARG A 2 -9.20 -6.78 -4.80
N SER A 3 -9.56 -7.39 -3.67
CA SER A 3 -8.96 -7.09 -2.37
C SER A 3 -8.10 -8.24 -1.85
N ARG A 4 -7.14 -7.92 -0.98
CA ARG A 4 -6.36 -8.91 -0.24
C ARG A 4 -6.22 -8.51 1.21
N THR A 5 -6.66 -9.40 2.09
CA THR A 5 -6.41 -9.31 3.53
C THR A 5 -5.13 -10.08 3.87
N ALA A 6 -4.18 -9.41 4.50
CA ALA A 6 -2.90 -9.99 4.90
C ALA A 6 -2.24 -9.20 6.03
N MET A 7 -1.05 -9.66 6.45
CA MET A 7 -0.18 -8.91 7.34
C MET A 7 0.80 -8.09 6.49
N TRP A 8 0.53 -6.79 6.40
CA TRP A 8 1.32 -5.88 5.58
C TRP A 8 2.38 -5.17 6.40
N PHE A 9 3.58 -5.03 5.83
CA PHE A 9 4.69 -4.27 6.39
C PHE A 9 5.06 -3.15 5.43
N GLU A 10 5.17 -1.92 5.94
CA GLU A 10 5.74 -0.79 5.21
C GLU A 10 7.26 -0.81 5.42
N CYS A 11 8.02 -1.02 4.34
CA CYS A 11 9.48 -1.09 4.33
C CYS A 11 10.07 0.15 3.65
N LYS A 12 11.11 0.74 4.23
CA LYS A 12 11.85 1.86 3.63
C LYS A 12 13.19 1.36 3.13
N ILE A 13 13.46 1.58 1.85
CA ILE A 13 14.71 1.22 1.20
C ILE A 13 15.50 2.49 0.93
N ARG A 14 16.79 2.47 1.27
CA ARG A 14 17.71 3.57 1.00
C ARG A 14 18.83 3.09 0.10
N TYR A 15 19.08 3.83 -0.98
CA TYR A 15 20.16 3.55 -1.92
C TYR A 15 20.63 4.84 -2.61
N GLU A 16 21.74 4.75 -3.32
CA GLU A 16 22.24 5.84 -4.15
C GLU A 16 21.74 5.68 -5.58
N LYS A 17 21.06 6.71 -6.09
CA LYS A 17 20.61 6.80 -7.48
C LYS A 17 21.42 7.87 -8.20
N VAL A 18 21.86 7.57 -9.42
CA VAL A 18 22.43 8.56 -10.33
C VAL A 18 21.26 9.36 -10.91
N THR A 19 21.29 10.67 -10.71
CA THR A 19 20.32 11.61 -11.28
C THR A 19 20.68 11.95 -12.73
N GLU A 20 19.74 12.54 -13.48
CA GLU A 20 19.93 12.93 -14.89
C GLU A 20 21.19 13.81 -15.10
N ASP A 21 21.58 14.59 -14.08
CA ASP A 21 22.78 15.43 -14.08
C ASP A 21 24.09 14.67 -13.81
N GLY A 22 24.04 13.33 -13.68
CA GLY A 22 25.19 12.48 -13.35
C GLY A 22 25.59 12.49 -11.88
N LEU A 23 24.85 13.19 -11.01
CA LEU A 23 25.13 13.27 -9.58
C LEU A 23 24.53 12.08 -8.84
N GLN A 24 25.31 11.47 -7.94
CA GLN A 24 24.85 10.44 -7.02
C GLN A 24 24.08 11.08 -5.85
N LYS A 25 22.84 10.64 -5.63
CA LYS A 25 22.00 11.11 -4.53
C LYS A 25 21.42 9.94 -3.76
N LYS A 26 21.48 10.02 -2.42
CA LYS A 26 20.77 9.09 -1.53
C LYS A 26 19.27 9.37 -1.59
N VAL A 27 18.50 8.35 -1.96
CA VAL A 27 17.04 8.38 -1.99
C VAL A 27 16.47 7.42 -0.96
N ASN A 28 15.25 7.71 -0.49
CA ASN A 28 14.49 6.77 0.35
C ASN A 28 13.17 6.49 -0.36
N GLU A 29 12.88 5.22 -0.59
CA GLU A 29 11.66 4.76 -1.23
C GLU A 29 10.91 3.84 -0.27
N ASN A 30 9.58 3.98 -0.23
CA ASN A 30 8.73 3.20 0.66
C ASN A 30 8.00 2.15 -0.17
N TYR A 31 7.95 0.92 0.34
CA TYR A 31 7.27 -0.21 -0.27
C TYR A 31 6.39 -0.89 0.76
N VAL A 32 5.45 -1.71 0.31
CA VAL A 32 4.67 -2.57 1.18
C VAL A 32 4.93 -4.01 0.81
N VAL A 33 5.10 -4.89 1.79
CA VAL A 33 5.23 -6.32 1.57
C VAL A 33 4.22 -7.09 2.41
N ASP A 34 3.61 -8.10 1.83
CA ASP A 34 2.88 -9.13 2.56
C ASP A 34 3.88 -10.08 3.23
N ALA A 35 3.86 -10.20 4.56
CA ALA A 35 4.75 -11.11 5.29
C ALA A 35 4.13 -11.53 6.63
N LEU A 36 4.65 -12.59 7.25
CA LEU A 36 4.19 -13.06 8.57
C LEU A 36 5.02 -12.47 9.71
N SER A 37 6.23 -11.96 9.44
CA SER A 37 7.15 -11.43 10.44
C SER A 37 8.03 -10.31 9.90
N PHE A 38 8.68 -9.55 10.79
CA PHE A 38 9.65 -8.52 10.39
C PHE A 38 10.84 -9.10 9.63
N SER A 39 11.36 -10.25 10.08
CA SER A 39 12.48 -10.93 9.40
C SER A 39 12.09 -11.40 8.01
N GLU A 40 10.88 -11.95 7.84
CA GLU A 40 10.38 -12.31 6.51
C GLU A 40 10.18 -11.06 5.65
N ALA A 41 9.61 -9.98 6.19
CA ALA A 41 9.44 -8.73 5.45
C ALA A 41 10.79 -8.17 4.95
N GLU A 42 11.82 -8.22 5.78
CA GLU A 42 13.19 -7.79 5.44
C GLU A 42 13.78 -8.65 4.32
N THR A 43 13.71 -9.99 4.44
CA THR A 43 14.21 -10.91 3.41
C THR A 43 13.50 -10.64 2.09
N ARG A 44 12.18 -10.55 2.10
CA ARG A 44 11.38 -10.37 0.90
C ARG A 44 11.65 -9.05 0.20
N ILE A 45 11.65 -7.93 0.92
CA ILE A 45 11.92 -6.64 0.27
C ILE A 45 13.36 -6.60 -0.27
N THR A 46 14.31 -7.23 0.40
CA THR A 46 15.69 -7.34 -0.08
C THR A 46 15.77 -8.13 -1.39
N GLU A 47 15.07 -9.26 -1.48
CA GLU A 47 15.01 -10.07 -2.72
C GLU A 47 14.39 -9.29 -3.88
N GLU A 48 13.25 -8.64 -3.65
CA GLU A 48 12.60 -7.80 -4.67
C GLU A 48 13.56 -6.69 -5.12
N MET A 49 14.12 -5.92 -4.19
CA MET A 49 14.99 -4.77 -4.50
C MET A 49 16.29 -5.16 -5.18
N SER A 50 16.87 -6.32 -4.87
CA SER A 50 18.09 -6.81 -5.51
C SER A 50 17.94 -6.99 -7.04
N SER A 51 16.71 -7.16 -7.52
CA SER A 51 16.41 -7.27 -8.95
C SER A 51 16.32 -5.91 -9.66
N TYR A 52 16.14 -4.81 -8.91
CA TYR A 52 15.93 -3.47 -9.45
C TYR A 52 17.12 -2.53 -9.23
N ILE A 53 17.78 -2.61 -8.07
CA ILE A 53 18.85 -1.70 -7.69
C ILE A 53 20.19 -2.31 -8.06
N SER A 54 20.87 -1.70 -9.04
CA SER A 54 22.27 -2.01 -9.34
C SER A 54 23.16 -1.32 -8.31
N GLY A 55 23.67 -2.07 -7.33
CA GLY A 55 24.57 -1.56 -6.30
C GLY A 55 24.13 -1.88 -4.88
N GLU A 56 24.76 -1.21 -3.91
CA GLU A 56 24.42 -1.39 -2.49
C GLU A 56 23.15 -0.62 -2.12
N PHE A 57 22.28 -1.26 -1.35
CA PHE A 57 21.13 -0.65 -0.70
C PHE A 57 21.00 -1.17 0.73
N GLU A 58 20.27 -0.44 1.56
CA GLU A 58 19.93 -0.85 2.91
C GLU A 58 18.41 -0.79 3.15
N VAL A 59 17.91 -1.71 3.97
CA VAL A 59 16.56 -1.61 4.54
C VAL A 59 16.63 -0.68 5.74
N ALA A 60 16.23 0.57 5.55
CA ALA A 60 16.40 1.63 6.54
C ALA A 60 15.32 1.64 7.64
N ASP A 61 14.15 1.04 7.39
CA ASP A 61 13.04 0.98 8.34
C ASP A 61 12.04 -0.13 7.94
N ILE A 62 11.44 -0.81 8.92
CA ILE A 62 10.35 -1.76 8.71
C ILE A 62 9.32 -1.58 9.81
N LYS A 63 8.07 -1.35 9.44
CA LYS A 63 6.96 -1.21 10.39
C LYS A 63 5.74 -1.99 9.93
N LYS A 64 4.96 -2.51 10.88
CA LYS A 64 3.64 -3.09 10.58
C LYS A 64 2.72 -2.00 10.06
N ALA A 65 2.05 -2.26 8.94
CA ALA A 65 1.08 -1.34 8.38
C ALA A 65 -0.16 -1.22 9.29
N ALA A 66 -0.79 -0.04 9.26
CA ALA A 66 -2.03 0.22 10.00
C ALA A 66 -3.28 -0.32 9.30
N TYR A 67 -3.14 -0.83 8.06
CA TYR A 67 -4.18 -1.45 7.26
C TYR A 67 -3.92 -2.96 7.17
N LYS A 68 -5.01 -3.73 7.10
CA LYS A 68 -4.98 -5.19 6.92
C LYS A 68 -5.45 -5.62 5.55
N GLU A 69 -6.14 -4.74 4.84
CA GLU A 69 -6.71 -5.03 3.54
C GLU A 69 -6.26 -3.99 2.52
N VAL A 70 -5.85 -4.48 1.35
CA VAL A 70 -5.39 -3.69 0.20
C VAL A 70 -6.34 -3.92 -0.96
N PHE A 71 -6.81 -2.84 -1.60
CA PHE A 71 -7.66 -2.87 -2.78
C PHE A 71 -6.79 -2.63 -4.02
N PHE A 72 -6.76 -3.62 -4.90
CA PHE A 72 -6.04 -3.61 -6.17
C PHE A 72 -7.03 -3.40 -7.31
N THR A 73 -6.58 -2.68 -8.33
CA THR A 73 -7.34 -2.46 -9.56
C THR A 73 -6.51 -2.90 -10.77
N ASP A 74 -7.18 -3.45 -11.77
CA ASP A 74 -6.56 -3.84 -13.05
C ASP A 74 -6.50 -2.65 -14.03
N ASP A 75 -6.88 -1.45 -13.58
CA ASP A 75 -6.80 -0.22 -14.35
C ASP A 75 -5.34 0.16 -14.59
N ASN A 76 -4.96 0.30 -15.87
CA ASN A 76 -3.59 0.53 -16.29
C ASN A 76 -3.04 1.92 -15.92
N ILE A 77 -3.92 2.87 -15.58
CA ILE A 77 -3.52 4.19 -15.09
C ILE A 77 -3.41 4.25 -13.56
N ALA A 78 -3.59 3.13 -12.85
CA ALA A 78 -3.58 3.09 -11.38
C ALA A 78 -2.18 2.81 -10.81
N ASP A 79 -1.33 3.83 -10.91
CA ASP A 79 0.08 3.81 -10.51
C ASP A 79 0.33 4.34 -9.09
N LYS A 80 -0.71 4.79 -8.36
CA LYS A 80 -0.60 5.38 -7.02
C LYS A 80 -1.33 4.58 -5.96
N TRP A 81 -0.88 4.80 -4.72
CA TRP A 81 -1.42 4.18 -3.52
C TRP A 81 -1.96 5.21 -2.55
N TYR A 82 -3.19 5.01 -2.09
CA TYR A 82 -3.89 5.89 -1.15
C TYR A 82 -4.19 5.17 0.15
N LYS A 83 -3.87 5.79 1.29
CA LYS A 83 -4.31 5.30 2.60
C LYS A 83 -5.66 5.92 2.92
N ALA A 84 -6.68 5.07 3.06
CA ALA A 84 -8.04 5.48 3.38
C ALA A 84 -8.41 5.03 4.79
N LYS A 85 -9.12 5.88 5.53
CA LYS A 85 -9.70 5.54 6.84
C LYS A 85 -11.20 5.61 6.72
N LEU A 86 -11.86 4.47 6.93
CA LEU A 86 -13.32 4.36 6.96
C LEU A 86 -13.79 4.19 8.40
N GLN A 87 -14.95 4.75 8.70
CA GLN A 87 -15.66 4.55 9.95
C GLN A 87 -16.95 3.80 9.68
N PHE A 88 -17.04 2.56 10.14
CA PHE A 88 -18.26 1.77 10.07
C PHE A 88 -19.18 2.14 11.22
N ILE A 89 -20.46 2.29 10.91
CA ILE A 89 -21.50 2.72 11.85
C ILE A 89 -22.35 1.48 12.16
N THR A 90 -22.42 1.13 13.43
CA THR A 90 -23.28 0.04 13.92
C THR A 90 -24.10 0.54 15.10
N ILE A 91 -25.25 -0.06 15.37
CA ILE A 91 -26.01 0.22 16.59
C ILE A 91 -25.57 -0.75 17.68
N ASP A 92 -25.25 -0.23 18.86
CA ASP A 92 -24.99 -1.06 20.04
C ASP A 92 -26.31 -1.63 20.57
N GLU A 93 -26.47 -2.96 20.51
CA GLU A 93 -27.72 -3.66 20.84
C GLU A 93 -28.18 -3.46 22.29
N LYS A 94 -27.28 -3.06 23.21
CA LYS A 94 -27.62 -2.87 24.63
C LYS A 94 -28.05 -1.44 24.92
N THR A 95 -27.45 -0.48 24.23
CA THR A 95 -27.61 0.94 24.53
C THR A 95 -28.41 1.70 23.48
N GLU A 96 -28.72 1.06 22.34
CA GLU A 96 -29.37 1.65 21.17
C GLU A 96 -28.63 2.88 20.61
N LYS A 97 -27.35 3.04 20.97
CA LYS A 97 -26.50 4.15 20.52
C LYS A 97 -25.65 3.74 19.33
N GLU A 98 -25.39 4.72 18.46
CA GLU A 98 -24.39 4.56 17.40
C GLU A 98 -23.00 4.28 17.99
N LYS A 99 -22.36 3.24 17.44
CA LYS A 99 -20.96 2.91 17.66
C LYS A 99 -20.23 3.04 16.33
N ARG A 100 -19.07 3.69 16.36
CA ARG A 100 -18.20 3.85 15.21
C ARG A 100 -16.92 3.06 15.39
N SER A 101 -16.57 2.21 14.44
CA SER A 101 -15.28 1.51 14.40
C SER A 101 -14.48 2.02 13.20
N SER A 102 -13.20 2.34 13.42
CA SER A 102 -12.33 2.83 12.35
C SER A 102 -11.45 1.72 11.79
N VAL A 103 -11.38 1.62 10.46
CA VAL A 103 -10.49 0.68 9.75
C VAL A 103 -9.72 1.45 8.70
N ASN A 104 -8.41 1.16 8.58
CA ASN A 104 -7.60 1.69 7.49
C ASN A 104 -7.47 0.67 6.36
N TYR A 105 -7.49 1.18 5.14
CA TYR A 105 -7.30 0.46 3.89
C TYR A 105 -6.18 1.10 3.09
N LEU A 106 -5.52 0.31 2.25
CA LEU A 106 -4.67 0.82 1.19
C LEU A 106 -5.37 0.58 -0.15
N VAL A 107 -5.43 1.60 -0.99
CA VAL A 107 -6.24 1.59 -2.22
C VAL A 107 -5.36 2.00 -3.40
N GLN A 108 -5.24 1.13 -4.39
CA GLN A 108 -4.59 1.42 -5.65
C GLN A 108 -5.54 2.24 -6.53
N ALA A 109 -5.06 3.35 -7.09
CA ALA A 109 -5.83 4.20 -8.02
C ALA A 109 -4.92 5.19 -8.75
N GLY A 110 -5.35 5.72 -9.91
CA GLY A 110 -4.59 6.77 -10.62
C GLY A 110 -4.85 8.20 -10.10
N SER A 111 -5.87 8.39 -9.27
CA SER A 111 -6.24 9.69 -8.71
C SER A 111 -7.03 9.54 -7.40
N MET A 112 -7.13 10.61 -6.62
CA MET A 112 -7.95 10.66 -5.41
C MET A 112 -9.41 10.29 -5.70
N ASN A 113 -9.98 10.80 -6.79
CA ASN A 113 -11.35 10.47 -7.20
C ASN A 113 -11.47 8.99 -7.60
N GLY A 114 -10.43 8.42 -8.23
CA GLY A 114 -10.35 6.98 -8.50
C GLY A 114 -10.34 6.18 -7.20
N ALA A 115 -9.54 6.57 -6.21
CA ALA A 115 -9.49 5.90 -4.92
C ALA A 115 -10.85 5.91 -4.21
N MET A 116 -11.57 7.04 -4.25
CA MET A 116 -12.94 7.13 -3.73
C MET A 116 -13.91 6.17 -4.44
N LYS A 117 -13.89 6.15 -5.78
CA LYS A 117 -14.72 5.21 -6.56
C LYS A 117 -14.41 3.75 -6.23
N ASN A 118 -13.12 3.43 -6.07
CA ASN A 118 -12.67 2.09 -5.73
C ASN A 118 -13.15 1.66 -4.34
N ILE A 119 -13.13 2.59 -3.37
CA ILE A 119 -13.72 2.37 -2.04
C ILE A 119 -15.23 2.11 -2.16
N ASP A 120 -15.96 2.94 -2.91
CA ASP A 120 -17.41 2.83 -3.06
C ASP A 120 -17.82 1.55 -3.80
N GLU A 121 -17.06 1.08 -4.80
CA GLU A 121 -17.30 -0.20 -5.49
C GLU A 121 -17.21 -1.38 -4.52
N VAL A 122 -16.15 -1.41 -3.71
CA VAL A 122 -15.92 -2.51 -2.74
C VAL A 122 -16.94 -2.44 -1.60
N MET A 123 -17.15 -1.25 -1.02
CA MET A 123 -18.02 -1.09 0.14
C MET A 123 -19.50 -1.12 -0.22
N GLY A 124 -19.88 -0.69 -1.42
CA GLY A 124 -21.26 -0.76 -1.91
C GLY A 124 -21.76 -2.20 -2.09
N GLY A 125 -20.85 -3.18 -2.18
CA GLY A 125 -21.18 -4.61 -2.09
C GLY A 125 -21.53 -5.08 -0.68
N THR A 126 -21.27 -4.26 0.34
CA THR A 126 -21.58 -4.54 1.75
C THR A 126 -22.85 -3.78 2.15
N MET A 127 -23.75 -4.43 2.89
CA MET A 127 -24.92 -3.74 3.47
C MET A 127 -24.57 -2.97 4.76
N ILE A 128 -23.31 -2.55 4.92
CA ILE A 128 -22.82 -1.92 6.15
C ILE A 128 -22.71 -0.42 5.93
N ASP A 129 -23.30 0.36 6.83
CA ASP A 129 -23.16 1.81 6.81
C ASP A 129 -21.72 2.23 7.16
N TYR A 130 -21.15 3.09 6.33
CA TYR A 130 -19.81 3.63 6.54
C TYR A 130 -19.73 5.11 6.16
N VAL A 131 -18.73 5.79 6.72
CA VAL A 131 -18.28 7.11 6.25
C VAL A 131 -16.79 7.08 5.99
N VAL A 132 -16.36 7.73 4.92
CA VAL A 132 -14.94 7.93 4.63
C VAL A 132 -14.43 9.09 5.47
N ALA A 133 -13.58 8.81 6.46
CA ALA A 133 -13.06 9.81 7.37
C ALA A 133 -11.84 10.55 6.80
N SER A 134 -11.01 9.88 6.00
CA SER A 134 -9.89 10.50 5.30
C SER A 134 -9.38 9.62 4.16
N VAL A 135 -8.87 10.24 3.10
CA VAL A 135 -8.07 9.58 2.07
C VAL A 135 -6.85 10.44 1.77
N ALA A 136 -5.67 9.82 1.72
CA ALA A 136 -4.42 10.52 1.47
C ALA A 136 -3.54 9.71 0.50
N GLU A 137 -2.98 10.38 -0.51
CA GLU A 137 -1.94 9.82 -1.37
C GLU A 137 -0.71 9.50 -0.53
N THR A 138 -0.07 8.37 -0.80
CA THR A 138 1.14 7.91 -0.13
C THR A 138 2.36 8.08 -1.03
N THR A 139 3.56 8.01 -0.45
CA THR A 139 4.81 7.95 -1.22
C THR A 139 5.24 6.50 -1.48
N LEU A 140 4.30 5.56 -1.48
CA LEU A 140 4.60 4.15 -1.73
C LEU A 140 4.90 3.97 -3.21
N MET A 141 6.01 3.32 -3.50
CA MET A 141 6.42 2.98 -4.86
C MET A 141 5.70 1.74 -5.36
N ASP A 142 5.54 0.71 -4.50
CA ASP A 142 4.86 -0.53 -4.87
C ASP A 142 4.40 -1.36 -3.66
N VAL A 143 3.56 -2.38 -3.92
CA VAL A 143 3.03 -3.35 -2.96
C VAL A 143 3.28 -4.78 -3.45
N TYR A 144 4.15 -5.51 -2.77
CA TYR A 144 4.54 -6.87 -3.10
C TYR A 144 3.71 -7.92 -2.35
N GLU A 145 2.91 -8.70 -3.08
CA GLU A 145 2.10 -9.79 -2.53
C GLU A 145 2.90 -11.07 -2.24
N TYR A 146 2.48 -11.87 -1.27
CA TYR A 146 3.05 -13.20 -1.06
C TYR A 146 2.61 -14.20 -2.14
N GLY A 147 3.61 -14.90 -2.70
CA GLY A 147 3.42 -15.98 -3.67
C GLY A 147 3.16 -15.54 -5.11
N LYS A 148 3.14 -14.23 -5.41
CA LYS A 148 3.15 -13.73 -6.79
C LYS A 148 4.56 -13.32 -7.19
N LYS A 149 5.00 -13.74 -8.37
CA LYS A 149 6.06 -13.04 -9.10
C LYS A 149 5.41 -11.77 -9.64
N ASN A 150 5.82 -10.61 -9.14
CA ASN A 150 5.34 -9.36 -9.72
C ASN A 150 6.01 -9.19 -11.09
N ASP A 151 5.21 -8.92 -12.12
CA ASP A 151 5.76 -8.54 -13.41
C ASP A 151 6.53 -7.24 -13.20
N LYS A 152 7.81 -7.25 -13.59
CA LYS A 152 8.73 -6.13 -13.33
C LYS A 152 8.09 -4.84 -13.86
N PRO A 153 7.89 -3.80 -13.03
CA PRO A 153 7.50 -2.50 -13.54
C PRO A 153 8.60 -2.05 -14.52
N GLU A 154 8.15 -1.70 -15.72
CA GLU A 154 8.98 -1.17 -16.81
C GLU A 154 9.36 0.27 -16.44
N TYR A 155 10.23 0.43 -15.44
CA TYR A 155 10.89 1.71 -15.23
C TYR A 155 11.85 1.90 -16.39
N GLU A 156 11.53 2.85 -17.26
CA GLU A 156 12.43 3.30 -18.32
C GLU A 156 13.78 3.61 -17.68
N GLN A 157 14.78 2.80 -18.02
CA GLN A 157 16.18 3.15 -17.85
C GLN A 157 16.42 4.30 -18.82
N GLN A 158 16.26 5.54 -18.35
CA GLN A 158 16.81 6.73 -18.97
C GLN A 158 17.83 7.35 -18.02
#